data_AF-A0A1V3TWT0-F1
#
_entry.id   AF-A0A1V3TWT0-F1
#
_cell.length_a   1.000
_cell.length_b   1.000
_cell.length_c   1.000
_cell.angle_alpha   90.00
_cell.angle_beta   90.00
_cell.angle_gamma   90.00
#
_symmetry.space_group_name_H-M   'P 1'
#
loop_
_entity.id
_entity.type
_entity.pdbx_description
1 polymer ?
#
loop_
_entity_poly.entity_id
_entity_poly.type
_entity_poly.pdbx_seq_one_letter_code
_entity_poly.pdbx_strand_id
1 'polypeptide(L)'
;MKKTFIFLVAAILLNSCASAVLTSKTVKASEIKSMVNFEPISFVHLIQKGNQNKMNDSLSNVSTQLLSSVIINNTNPKVEKQITFSNPEIKSRIETDILKTMSEIIKTKKIDQIKTTPLMDSIVKNENQRFALCIITSGFDRRKGNYGNQVAKGVGIGLLTLGLYTSVPVKASTSMYAMIYDVQNSNVVFYKHIPAVEKSPTDKKNLSNLYQELFEGYFYKMQQQD
;
A
#
# COMPACT_ATOMS: atom_id res chain seq x y z
N MET A 1 16.82 16.41 -37.44
CA MET A 1 15.41 16.51 -36.96
C MET A 1 14.84 15.17 -36.48
N LYS A 2 14.87 14.07 -37.25
CA LYS A 2 14.32 12.76 -36.81
C LYS A 2 14.98 12.18 -35.55
N LYS A 3 16.31 12.32 -35.40
CA LYS A 3 17.05 11.82 -34.22
C LYS A 3 16.70 12.57 -32.92
N THR A 4 16.47 13.87 -33.01
CA THR A 4 16.07 14.73 -31.88
C THR A 4 14.65 14.40 -31.40
N PHE A 5 13.75 14.08 -32.33
CA PHE A 5 12.37 13.68 -32.00
C PHE A 5 12.29 12.31 -31.31
N ILE A 6 13.11 11.35 -31.75
CA ILE A 6 13.21 10.02 -31.10
C ILE A 6 13.75 10.14 -29.67
N PHE A 7 14.74 11.01 -29.44
CA PHE A 7 15.27 11.26 -28.09
C PHE A 7 14.24 11.92 -27.18
N LEU A 8 13.45 12.86 -27.71
CA LEU A 8 12.37 13.53 -26.97
C LEU A 8 11.26 12.55 -26.58
N VAL A 9 10.84 11.67 -27.50
CA VAL A 9 9.82 10.64 -27.25
C VAL A 9 10.32 9.61 -26.23
N ALA A 10 11.58 9.18 -26.32
CA ALA A 10 12.17 8.28 -25.32
C ALA A 10 12.24 8.92 -23.92
N ALA A 11 12.58 10.21 -23.82
CA ALA A 11 12.63 10.93 -22.55
C ALA A 11 11.23 11.15 -21.93
N ILE A 12 10.18 11.32 -22.75
CA ILE A 12 8.80 11.45 -22.27
C ILE A 12 8.25 10.11 -21.76
N LEU A 13 8.63 8.99 -22.38
CA LEU A 13 8.18 7.65 -21.98
C LEU A 13 8.84 7.14 -20.69
N LEU A 14 10.02 7.66 -20.31
CA LEU A 14 10.73 7.25 -19.09
C LEU A 14 10.21 7.92 -17.80
N ASN A 15 9.32 8.92 -17.89
CA ASN A 15 8.74 9.59 -16.71
C ASN A 15 7.45 8.94 -16.18
N SER A 16 6.99 7.83 -16.78
CA SER A 16 5.68 7.25 -16.47
C SER A 16 5.78 6.02 -15.56
N CYS A 17 6.19 6.20 -14.30
CA CYS A 17 5.76 5.32 -13.18
C CYS A 17 6.15 5.86 -11.79
N ALA A 18 6.20 7.18 -11.60
CA ALA A 18 6.39 7.73 -10.25
C ALA A 18 5.04 7.67 -9.49
N SER A 19 5.00 6.91 -8.39
CA SER A 19 3.92 7.02 -7.41
C SER A 19 3.91 8.44 -6.84
N ALA A 20 2.81 9.17 -7.04
CA ALA A 20 2.67 10.52 -6.52
C ALA A 20 2.45 10.46 -4.99
N VAL A 21 3.36 11.07 -4.23
CA VAL A 21 3.18 11.34 -2.81
C VAL A 21 2.28 12.56 -2.64
N LEU A 22 1.26 12.45 -1.79
CA LEU A 22 0.39 13.56 -1.43
C LEU A 22 0.72 14.00 0.00
N THR A 23 1.07 15.27 0.18
CA THR A 23 1.48 15.83 1.49
C THR A 23 0.76 17.14 1.74
N SER A 24 0.30 17.34 2.99
CA SER A 24 -0.29 18.61 3.39
C SER A 24 0.77 19.70 3.36
N LYS A 25 0.37 20.91 2.97
CA LYS A 25 1.22 22.11 3.04
C LYS A 25 1.34 22.67 4.45
N THR A 26 0.42 22.32 5.35
CA THR A 26 0.32 22.90 6.69
C THR A 26 1.03 22.09 7.76
N VAL A 27 1.30 20.80 7.52
CA VAL A 27 1.96 19.90 8.48
C VAL A 27 3.21 19.32 7.82
N LYS A 28 4.37 19.66 8.36
CA LYS A 28 5.66 19.11 7.90
C LYS A 28 5.96 17.78 8.59
N ALA A 29 6.70 16.89 7.91
CA ALA A 29 7.10 15.59 8.47
C ALA A 29 7.85 15.74 9.82
N SER A 30 8.64 16.80 10.00
CA SER A 30 9.36 17.10 11.24
C SER A 30 8.46 17.39 12.45
N GLU A 31 7.19 17.73 12.23
CA GLU A 31 6.21 17.93 13.30
C GLU A 31 5.64 16.60 13.81
N ILE A 32 5.71 15.54 13.00
CA ILE A 32 5.24 14.20 13.32
C ILE A 32 6.34 13.45 14.06
N LYS A 33 6.51 13.76 15.36
CA LYS A 33 7.54 13.14 16.22
C LYS A 33 7.22 11.69 16.58
N SER A 34 5.93 11.39 16.72
CA SER A 34 5.41 10.06 16.99
C SER A 34 3.95 9.96 16.57
N MET A 35 3.48 8.73 16.41
CA MET A 35 2.09 8.42 16.09
C MET A 35 1.68 7.07 16.69
N VAL A 36 0.38 6.85 16.79
CA VAL A 36 -0.18 5.50 16.93
C VAL A 36 -0.44 4.89 15.55
N ASN A 37 -0.57 3.57 15.46
CA ASN A 37 -1.07 2.92 14.25
C ASN A 37 -2.33 2.10 14.51
N PHE A 38 -3.22 2.09 13.53
CA PHE A 38 -4.27 1.07 13.49
C PHE A 38 -3.69 -0.27 13.05
N GLU A 39 -4.42 -1.34 13.32
CA GLU A 39 -4.11 -2.64 12.74
C GLU A 39 -4.11 -2.54 11.20
N PRO A 40 -3.03 -2.97 10.51
CA PRO A 40 -2.98 -2.93 9.06
C PRO A 40 -4.07 -3.80 8.44
N ILE A 41 -4.75 -3.26 7.43
CA ILE A 41 -5.80 -3.99 6.72
C ILE A 41 -5.14 -4.70 5.52
N SER A 42 -5.27 -6.01 5.45
CA SER A 42 -4.66 -6.82 4.38
C SER A 42 -5.72 -7.53 3.56
N PHE A 43 -5.61 -7.44 2.24
CA PHE A 43 -6.43 -8.19 1.28
C PHE A 43 -5.53 -9.07 0.42
N VAL A 44 -5.23 -10.27 0.92
CA VAL A 44 -4.41 -11.23 0.20
C VAL A 44 -5.29 -12.28 -0.47
N HIS A 45 -5.12 -12.42 -1.77
CA HIS A 45 -5.76 -13.48 -2.53
C HIS A 45 -4.79 -14.64 -2.75
N LEU A 46 -5.34 -15.83 -2.94
CA LEU A 46 -4.60 -17.01 -3.38
C LEU A 46 -5.04 -17.37 -4.79
N ILE A 47 -4.10 -17.30 -5.73
CA ILE A 47 -4.31 -17.84 -7.07
C ILE A 47 -4.12 -19.35 -7.03
N GLN A 48 -5.22 -20.06 -7.25
CA GLN A 48 -5.29 -21.52 -7.26
C GLN A 48 -5.07 -22.09 -8.67
N LYS A 49 -5.04 -23.43 -8.78
CA LYS A 49 -4.99 -24.13 -10.06
C LYS A 49 -6.14 -23.65 -10.97
N GLY A 50 -5.85 -23.43 -12.26
CA GLY A 50 -6.81 -22.88 -13.20
C GLY A 50 -6.96 -21.35 -13.11
N ASN A 51 -5.97 -20.64 -12.54
CA ASN A 51 -5.94 -19.17 -12.39
C ASN A 51 -7.16 -18.59 -11.65
N GLN A 52 -7.78 -19.37 -10.75
CA GLN A 52 -8.86 -18.85 -9.92
C GLN A 52 -8.28 -18.00 -8.80
N ASN A 53 -8.58 -16.71 -8.80
CA ASN A 53 -8.20 -15.77 -7.76
C ASN A 53 -9.29 -15.72 -6.69
N LYS A 54 -8.97 -16.09 -5.44
CA LYS A 54 -9.92 -16.05 -4.31
C LYS A 54 -9.28 -15.38 -3.11
N MET A 55 -10.03 -14.51 -2.43
CA MET A 55 -9.58 -13.92 -1.15
C MET A 55 -9.25 -15.05 -0.16
N ASN A 56 -8.17 -14.86 0.59
CA ASN A 56 -7.68 -15.84 1.55
C ASN A 56 -7.45 -15.15 2.90
N ASP A 57 -8.35 -15.42 3.85
CA ASP A 57 -8.33 -14.77 5.16
C ASP A 57 -7.09 -15.17 5.98
N SER A 58 -6.63 -16.42 5.86
CA SER A 58 -5.42 -16.87 6.54
C SER A 58 -4.17 -16.13 6.06
N LEU A 59 -3.99 -15.97 4.75
CA LEU A 59 -2.87 -15.22 4.18
C LEU A 59 -2.99 -13.72 4.48
N SER A 60 -4.22 -13.19 4.49
CA SER A 60 -4.48 -11.80 4.85
C SER A 60 -4.09 -11.53 6.31
N ASN A 61 -4.47 -12.42 7.23
CA ASN A 61 -4.06 -12.33 8.63
C ASN A 61 -2.54 -12.45 8.81
N VAL A 62 -1.88 -13.37 8.09
CA VAL A 62 -0.40 -13.48 8.11
C VAL A 62 0.24 -12.17 7.64
N SER A 63 -0.23 -11.60 6.53
CA SER A 63 0.25 -10.29 6.04
C SER A 63 0.06 -9.19 7.09
N THR A 64 -1.11 -9.10 7.72
CA THR A 64 -1.41 -8.12 8.78
C THR A 64 -0.47 -8.26 9.99
N GLN A 65 -0.22 -9.49 10.44
CA GLN A 65 0.68 -9.74 11.57
C GLN A 65 2.14 -9.40 11.25
N LEU A 66 2.62 -9.81 10.07
CA LEU A 66 3.98 -9.49 9.62
C LEU A 66 4.17 -7.98 9.48
N LEU A 67 3.19 -7.29 8.88
CA LEU A 67 3.24 -5.84 8.70
C LEU A 67 3.13 -5.09 10.03
N SER A 68 2.29 -5.55 10.97
CA SER A 68 2.25 -4.99 12.33
C SER A 68 3.60 -5.09 13.02
N SER A 69 4.28 -6.24 12.88
CA SER A 69 5.64 -6.44 13.38
C SER A 69 6.65 -5.50 12.70
N VAL A 70 6.54 -5.28 11.39
CA VAL A 70 7.40 -4.33 10.66
C VAL A 70 7.20 -2.90 11.16
N ILE A 71 5.95 -2.46 11.35
CA ILE A 71 5.61 -1.10 11.77
C ILE A 71 6.14 -0.81 13.17
N ILE A 72 5.84 -1.67 14.14
CA ILE A 72 6.20 -1.46 15.56
C ILE A 72 7.71 -1.51 15.77
N ASN A 73 8.44 -2.33 15.01
CA ASN A 73 9.89 -2.44 15.12
C ASN A 73 10.65 -1.35 14.34
N ASN A 74 9.95 -0.49 13.60
CA ASN A 74 10.58 0.57 12.85
C ASN A 74 10.83 1.81 13.72
N THR A 75 12.00 2.43 13.57
CA THR A 75 12.40 3.56 14.43
C THR A 75 11.99 4.93 13.89
N ASN A 76 11.74 5.03 12.59
CA ASN A 76 11.33 6.26 11.91
C ASN A 76 10.55 5.83 10.65
N PRO A 77 9.31 6.30 10.36
CA PRO A 77 8.48 7.07 11.28
C PRO A 77 8.24 6.28 12.58
N LYS A 78 8.42 6.96 13.71
CA LYS A 78 8.27 6.34 15.03
C LYS A 78 6.81 6.08 15.30
N VAL A 79 6.45 4.81 15.44
CA VAL A 79 5.12 4.39 15.91
C VAL A 79 5.25 3.96 17.36
N GLU A 80 4.56 4.65 18.26
CA GLU A 80 4.67 4.39 19.70
C GLU A 80 3.97 3.09 20.11
N LYS A 81 2.78 2.85 19.54
CA LYS A 81 1.99 1.66 19.80
C LYS A 81 0.92 1.46 18.74
N GLN A 82 0.45 0.22 18.68
CA GLN A 82 -0.73 -0.17 17.94
C GLN A 82 -1.98 -0.05 18.79
N ILE A 83 -3.04 0.51 18.21
CA ILE A 83 -4.35 0.61 18.84
C ILE A 83 -4.99 -0.79 18.85
N THR A 84 -5.41 -1.23 20.02
CA THR A 84 -6.07 -2.52 20.22
C THR A 84 -7.56 -2.33 20.47
N PHE A 85 -8.40 -3.17 19.87
CA PHE A 85 -9.85 -3.10 20.02
C PHE A 85 -10.38 -4.33 20.76
N SER A 86 -11.04 -4.11 21.90
CA SER A 86 -11.76 -5.18 22.61
C SER A 86 -13.13 -5.48 21.97
N ASN A 87 -13.75 -4.48 21.34
CA ASN A 87 -15.05 -4.63 20.68
C ASN A 87 -14.87 -4.83 19.15
N PRO A 88 -15.25 -6.00 18.60
CA PRO A 88 -15.10 -6.30 17.18
C PRO A 88 -15.98 -5.43 16.27
N GLU A 89 -17.12 -4.94 16.74
CA GLU A 89 -17.99 -4.03 15.96
C GLU A 89 -17.32 -2.68 15.75
N ILE A 90 -16.67 -2.15 16.80
CA ILE A 90 -15.90 -0.91 16.69
C ILE A 90 -14.74 -1.10 15.73
N LYS A 91 -14.03 -2.24 15.82
CA LYS A 91 -12.94 -2.60 14.89
C LYS A 91 -13.42 -2.60 13.42
N SER A 92 -14.52 -3.30 13.14
CA SER A 92 -15.07 -3.36 11.77
C SER A 92 -15.51 -1.99 11.26
N ARG A 93 -16.13 -1.18 12.12
CA ARG A 93 -16.56 0.18 11.76
C ARG A 93 -15.36 1.10 11.47
N ILE A 94 -14.30 1.05 12.27
CA ILE A 94 -13.11 1.88 12.03
C ILE A 94 -12.37 1.44 10.76
N GLU A 95 -12.29 0.14 10.47
CA GLU A 95 -11.74 -0.36 9.21
C GLU A 95 -12.53 0.17 8.01
N THR A 96 -13.86 0.16 8.11
CA THR A 96 -14.74 0.72 7.06
C THR A 96 -14.51 2.22 6.87
N ASP A 97 -14.37 2.99 7.94
CA ASP A 97 -14.08 4.42 7.89
C ASP A 97 -12.72 4.69 7.22
N ILE A 98 -11.68 3.96 7.61
CA ILE A 98 -10.34 4.05 7.01
C ILE A 98 -10.38 3.75 5.51
N LEU A 99 -11.05 2.66 5.12
CA LEU A 99 -11.20 2.26 3.72
C LEU A 99 -11.94 3.31 2.91
N LYS A 100 -12.99 3.91 3.47
CA LYS A 100 -13.77 4.96 2.83
C LYS A 100 -12.92 6.21 2.61
N THR A 101 -12.20 6.68 3.63
CA THR A 101 -11.32 7.85 3.53
C THR A 101 -10.21 7.61 2.51
N MET A 102 -9.53 6.46 2.54
CA MET A 102 -8.51 6.15 1.54
C MET A 102 -9.08 6.03 0.12
N SER A 103 -10.28 5.46 -0.04
CA SER A 103 -10.96 5.39 -1.34
C SER A 103 -11.25 6.78 -1.91
N GLU A 104 -11.62 7.74 -1.05
CA GLU A 104 -11.82 9.13 -1.46
C GLU A 104 -10.52 9.79 -1.93
N ILE A 105 -9.39 9.54 -1.25
CA ILE A 105 -8.07 10.01 -1.69
C ILE A 105 -7.72 9.43 -3.06
N ILE A 106 -7.93 8.12 -3.27
CA ILE A 106 -7.65 7.45 -4.54
C ILE A 106 -8.48 8.06 -5.68
N LYS A 107 -9.78 8.31 -5.44
CA LYS A 107 -10.70 8.86 -6.43
C LYS A 107 -10.36 10.30 -6.79
N THR A 108 -10.08 11.14 -5.80
CA THR A 108 -9.87 12.58 -5.99
C THR A 108 -8.43 12.94 -6.32
N LYS A 109 -7.48 12.06 -5.98
CA LYS A 109 -6.02 12.27 -6.05
C LYS A 109 -5.56 13.51 -5.28
N LYS A 110 -6.28 13.87 -4.21
CA LYS A 110 -6.02 15.06 -3.37
C LYS A 110 -6.25 14.68 -1.91
N ILE A 111 -5.65 15.44 -0.99
CA ILE A 111 -5.87 15.27 0.47
C ILE A 111 -6.39 16.54 1.17
N ASP A 112 -6.24 17.72 0.56
CA ASP A 112 -6.54 19.03 1.18
C ASP A 112 -7.99 19.22 1.67
N GLN A 113 -8.93 18.42 1.18
CA GLN A 113 -10.36 18.49 1.53
C GLN A 113 -10.88 17.20 2.19
N ILE A 114 -10.02 16.20 2.37
CA ILE A 114 -10.43 14.91 2.90
C ILE A 114 -10.36 14.95 4.41
N LYS A 115 -11.55 14.83 5.01
CA LYS A 115 -11.71 14.81 6.45
C LYS A 115 -11.73 13.38 6.98
N THR A 116 -11.18 13.21 8.17
CA THR A 116 -11.32 11.98 8.94
C THR A 116 -12.68 11.92 9.61
N THR A 117 -13.09 10.72 10.04
CA THR A 117 -14.38 10.54 10.69
C THR A 117 -14.29 10.86 12.19
N PRO A 118 -15.40 11.23 12.84
CA PRO A 118 -15.41 11.44 14.29
C PRO A 118 -14.94 10.21 15.09
N LEU A 119 -15.18 8.99 14.57
CA LEU A 119 -14.74 7.76 15.21
C LEU A 119 -13.22 7.61 15.13
N MET A 120 -12.62 7.83 13.95
CA MET A 120 -11.17 7.87 13.76
C MET A 120 -10.52 8.83 14.75
N ASP A 121 -10.99 10.07 14.80
CA ASP A 121 -10.42 11.10 15.67
C ASP A 121 -10.58 10.78 17.16
N SER A 122 -11.75 10.27 17.56
CA SER A 122 -12.04 9.91 18.95
C SER A 122 -11.10 8.83 19.47
N ILE A 123 -10.87 7.78 18.67
CA ILE A 123 -10.00 6.67 19.04
C ILE A 123 -8.56 7.16 19.26
N VAL A 124 -8.01 7.96 18.36
CA VAL A 124 -6.62 8.46 18.48
C VAL A 124 -6.47 9.46 19.62
N LYS A 125 -7.47 10.32 19.85
CA LYS A 125 -7.51 11.24 21.00
C LYS A 125 -7.49 10.48 22.33
N ASN A 126 -8.21 9.36 22.43
CA ASN A 126 -8.19 8.50 23.61
C ASN A 126 -6.81 7.88 23.87
N GLU A 127 -5.99 7.73 22.83
CA GLU A 127 -4.61 7.27 22.95
C GLU A 127 -3.61 8.38 23.30
N ASN A 128 -4.09 9.61 23.54
CA ASN A 128 -3.29 10.82 23.78
C ASN A 128 -2.30 11.13 22.64
N GLN A 129 -2.69 10.85 21.40
CA GLN A 129 -1.88 11.12 20.22
C GLN A 129 -2.53 12.18 19.31
N ARG A 130 -1.68 12.86 18.54
CA ARG A 130 -2.12 13.79 17.48
C ARG A 130 -2.23 13.12 16.12
N PHE A 131 -1.28 12.25 15.81
CA PHE A 131 -1.17 11.62 14.50
C PHE A 131 -1.45 10.13 14.59
N ALA A 132 -2.04 9.59 13.54
CA ALA A 132 -2.23 8.15 13.40
C ALA A 132 -1.90 7.66 12.00
N LEU A 133 -1.30 6.47 11.96
CA LEU A 133 -0.93 5.76 10.76
C LEU A 133 -1.95 4.68 10.41
N CYS A 134 -2.41 4.69 9.17
CA CYS A 134 -3.18 3.63 8.57
C CYS A 134 -2.40 3.04 7.39
N ILE A 135 -2.20 1.72 7.40
CA ILE A 135 -1.61 0.99 6.27
C ILE A 135 -2.62 0.00 5.72
N ILE A 136 -2.76 -0.05 4.40
CA ILE A 136 -3.49 -1.09 3.68
C ILE A 136 -2.52 -1.84 2.78
N THR A 137 -2.60 -3.16 2.76
CA THR A 137 -1.93 -4.00 1.77
C THR A 137 -2.95 -4.77 0.96
N SER A 138 -2.70 -4.90 -0.34
CA SER A 138 -3.50 -5.73 -1.23
C SER A 138 -2.60 -6.46 -2.20
N GLY A 139 -2.89 -7.72 -2.45
CA GLY A 139 -2.02 -8.55 -3.26
C GLY A 139 -2.53 -9.96 -3.44
N PHE A 140 -1.67 -10.79 -4.00
CA PHE A 140 -1.90 -12.22 -4.08
C PHE A 140 -0.61 -13.01 -3.98
N ASP A 141 -0.74 -14.22 -3.45
CA ASP A 141 0.24 -15.29 -3.57
C ASP A 141 -0.26 -16.38 -4.52
N ARG A 142 0.66 -17.22 -5.00
CA ARG A 142 0.37 -18.36 -5.86
C ARG A 142 0.71 -19.67 -5.14
N ARG A 143 -0.19 -20.65 -5.22
CA ARG A 143 0.10 -22.01 -4.73
C ARG A 143 1.21 -22.65 -5.58
N LYS A 144 2.24 -23.21 -4.93
CA LYS A 144 3.31 -23.97 -5.60
C LYS A 144 2.75 -25.31 -6.08
N GLY A 145 2.54 -25.49 -7.40
CA GLY A 145 2.08 -26.76 -7.99
C GLY A 145 1.66 -26.67 -9.47
N ASN A 146 2.32 -27.46 -10.32
CA ASN A 146 2.09 -27.67 -11.77
C ASN A 146 2.04 -26.40 -12.66
N TYR A 147 2.96 -25.47 -12.37
CA TYR A 147 3.13 -24.17 -13.03
C TYR A 147 3.88 -24.25 -14.37
N GLY A 148 4.96 -25.05 -14.46
CA GLY A 148 5.70 -25.24 -15.71
C GLY A 148 4.85 -25.78 -16.86
N ASN A 149 3.92 -26.70 -16.55
CA ASN A 149 2.98 -27.26 -17.51
C ASN A 149 1.89 -26.29 -17.98
N GLN A 150 1.63 -25.19 -17.27
CA GLN A 150 0.64 -24.17 -17.68
C GLN A 150 1.29 -23.01 -18.43
N VAL A 151 2.51 -22.61 -18.06
CA VAL A 151 3.30 -21.62 -18.83
C VAL A 151 3.67 -22.19 -20.21
N ALA A 152 4.09 -23.47 -20.28
CA ALA A 152 4.35 -24.13 -21.56
C ALA A 152 3.10 -24.21 -22.47
N LYS A 153 1.91 -24.41 -21.89
CA LYS A 153 0.64 -24.37 -22.63
C LYS A 153 0.22 -22.95 -23.04
N GLY A 154 0.55 -21.94 -22.23
CA GLY A 154 0.27 -20.53 -22.51
C GLY A 154 1.13 -19.94 -23.63
N VAL A 155 2.41 -20.33 -23.72
CA VAL A 155 3.30 -19.94 -24.83
C VAL A 155 2.84 -20.52 -26.16
N GLY A 156 2.27 -21.74 -26.15
CA GLY A 156 1.68 -22.35 -27.36
C GLY A 156 0.38 -21.72 -27.86
N ILE A 157 -0.37 -21.02 -26.99
CA ILE A 157 -1.65 -20.36 -27.34
C ILE A 157 -1.46 -18.85 -27.59
N GLY A 158 -0.44 -18.22 -26.98
CA GLY A 158 -0.16 -16.78 -27.11
C GLY A 158 0.34 -16.34 -28.49
N LEU A 159 0.76 -17.26 -29.35
CA LEU A 159 1.03 -17.01 -30.78
C LEU A 159 -0.22 -17.08 -31.66
N LEU A 160 -1.34 -17.63 -31.16
CA LEU A 160 -2.55 -17.89 -31.94
C LEU A 160 -3.71 -16.92 -31.62
N THR A 161 -3.63 -16.10 -30.58
CA THR A 161 -4.65 -15.09 -30.27
C THR A 161 -4.17 -13.69 -30.65
N LEU A 162 -4.46 -13.28 -31.88
CA LEU A 162 -4.26 -11.95 -32.47
C LEU A 162 -4.61 -10.79 -31.51
N GLY A 163 -3.64 -10.32 -30.72
CA GLY A 163 -3.61 -8.94 -30.21
C GLY A 163 -4.19 -8.62 -28.82
N LEU A 164 -4.69 -9.59 -28.03
CA LEU A 164 -5.11 -9.34 -26.64
C LEU A 164 -4.22 -10.09 -25.65
N TYR A 165 -2.99 -9.60 -25.49
CA TYR A 165 -2.04 -10.08 -24.50
C TYR A 165 -2.42 -9.54 -23.12
N THR A 166 -3.17 -10.33 -22.33
CA THR A 166 -3.27 -10.09 -20.88
C THR A 166 -2.21 -10.93 -20.20
N SER A 167 -1.08 -10.32 -19.83
CA SER A 167 -0.04 -11.01 -19.07
C SER A 167 -0.58 -11.38 -17.71
N VAL A 168 -0.85 -12.66 -17.49
CA VAL A 168 -1.14 -13.19 -16.16
C VAL A 168 0.16 -13.04 -15.33
N PRO A 169 0.17 -12.30 -14.21
CA PRO A 169 1.39 -12.04 -13.46
C PRO A 169 2.09 -13.33 -13.04
N VAL A 170 3.40 -13.40 -13.26
CA VAL A 170 4.18 -14.64 -13.25
C VAL A 170 4.32 -15.24 -11.85
N LYS A 171 4.42 -14.42 -10.79
CA LYS A 171 4.68 -14.87 -9.40
C LYS A 171 3.61 -14.39 -8.39
N ALA A 172 3.99 -13.55 -7.45
CA ALA A 172 3.13 -12.92 -6.44
C ALA A 172 3.10 -11.41 -6.70
N SER A 173 2.12 -10.72 -6.15
CA SER A 173 2.04 -9.26 -6.27
C SER A 173 1.63 -8.63 -4.95
N THR A 174 2.18 -7.46 -4.65
CA THR A 174 1.82 -6.65 -3.49
C THR A 174 1.70 -5.18 -3.88
N SER A 175 0.65 -4.53 -3.42
CA SER A 175 0.45 -3.08 -3.41
C SER A 175 0.31 -2.64 -1.96
N MET A 176 0.76 -1.42 -1.65
CA MET A 176 0.75 -0.91 -0.28
C MET A 176 0.35 0.56 -0.28
N TYR A 177 -0.51 0.91 0.68
CA TYR A 177 -1.07 2.24 0.83
C TYR A 177 -0.78 2.73 2.24
N ALA A 178 -0.32 3.96 2.36
CA ALA A 178 -0.15 4.63 3.65
C ALA A 178 -0.98 5.90 3.68
N MET A 179 -1.59 6.15 4.83
CA MET A 179 -2.25 7.41 5.17
C MET A 179 -1.84 7.79 6.58
N ILE A 180 -1.43 9.05 6.76
CA ILE A 180 -1.31 9.67 8.09
C ILE A 180 -2.31 10.81 8.16
N TYR A 181 -3.00 10.92 9.28
CA TYR A 181 -3.94 12.00 9.52
C TYR A 181 -3.67 12.68 10.86
N ASP A 182 -4.11 13.93 10.96
CA ASP A 182 -3.98 14.81 12.13
C ASP A 182 -5.35 14.99 12.79
N VAL A 183 -5.50 14.53 14.03
CA VAL A 183 -6.78 14.55 14.74
C VAL A 183 -7.11 15.90 15.38
N GLN A 184 -6.14 16.81 15.44
CA GLN A 184 -6.40 18.19 15.86
C GLN A 184 -7.15 18.95 14.78
N ASN A 185 -6.80 18.69 13.51
CA ASN A 185 -7.37 19.34 12.34
C ASN A 185 -8.38 18.46 11.57
N SER A 186 -8.57 17.21 12.01
CA SER A 186 -9.47 16.21 11.41
C SER A 186 -9.25 16.03 9.91
N ASN A 187 -7.98 15.98 9.47
CA ASN A 187 -7.62 15.93 8.06
C ASN A 187 -6.45 14.98 7.77
N VAL A 188 -6.40 14.50 6.54
CA VAL A 188 -5.28 13.69 6.04
C VAL A 188 -4.08 14.60 5.76
N VAL A 189 -2.92 14.25 6.30
CA VAL A 189 -1.67 15.03 6.13
C VAL A 189 -0.65 14.37 5.21
N PHE A 190 -0.78 13.05 5.02
CA PHE A 190 0.10 12.29 4.15
C PHE A 190 -0.66 11.14 3.51
N TYR A 191 -0.39 10.89 2.23
CA TYR A 191 -0.80 9.69 1.54
C TYR A 191 0.23 9.27 0.48
N LYS A 192 0.54 7.99 0.43
CA LYS A 192 1.34 7.38 -0.65
C LYS A 192 0.81 5.99 -0.98
N HIS A 193 0.89 5.63 -2.25
CA HIS A 193 0.49 4.31 -2.75
C HIS A 193 1.62 3.70 -3.59
N ILE A 194 2.18 2.59 -3.16
CA ILE A 194 3.06 1.79 -4.00
C ILE A 194 2.18 0.88 -4.87
N PRO A 195 2.20 1.04 -6.21
CA PRO A 195 1.42 0.18 -7.11
C PRO A 195 1.84 -1.28 -6.99
N ALA A 196 1.06 -2.17 -7.59
CA ALA A 196 1.33 -3.59 -7.62
C ALA A 196 2.76 -3.89 -8.14
N VAL A 197 3.61 -4.43 -7.28
CA VAL A 197 4.96 -4.92 -7.61
C VAL A 197 5.05 -6.43 -7.41
N GLU A 198 5.96 -7.09 -8.12
CA GLU A 198 6.15 -8.55 -8.09
C GLU A 198 6.86 -9.04 -6.79
N LYS A 199 6.27 -8.73 -5.64
CA LYS A 199 6.72 -9.13 -4.30
C LYS A 199 5.59 -9.89 -3.60
N SER A 200 5.93 -10.86 -2.76
CA SER A 200 4.93 -11.62 -1.99
C SER A 200 4.41 -10.81 -0.79
N PRO A 201 3.08 -10.77 -0.57
CA PRO A 201 2.49 -10.07 0.56
C PRO A 201 2.63 -10.83 1.88
N THR A 202 3.15 -12.06 1.86
CA THR A 202 3.40 -12.87 3.07
C THR A 202 4.88 -13.05 3.39
N ASP A 203 5.75 -12.27 2.75
CA ASP A 203 7.19 -12.23 3.05
C ASP A 203 7.56 -10.97 3.84
N LYS A 204 8.10 -11.15 5.05
CA LYS A 204 8.42 -10.05 5.97
C LYS A 204 9.43 -9.06 5.38
N LYS A 205 10.44 -9.55 4.65
CA LYS A 205 11.49 -8.69 4.08
C LYS A 205 10.91 -7.81 2.97
N ASN A 206 10.06 -8.38 2.13
CA ASN A 206 9.34 -7.64 1.10
C ASN A 206 8.45 -6.54 1.71
N LEU A 207 7.66 -6.89 2.73
CA LEU A 207 6.81 -5.92 3.44
C LEU A 207 7.63 -4.82 4.12
N SER A 208 8.77 -5.17 4.73
CA SER A 208 9.69 -4.19 5.33
C SER A 208 10.24 -3.21 4.30
N ASN A 209 10.66 -3.69 3.14
CA ASN A 209 11.20 -2.84 2.08
C ASN A 209 10.11 -1.91 1.52
N LEU A 210 8.90 -2.44 1.27
CA LEU A 210 7.76 -1.63 0.81
C LEU A 210 7.35 -0.59 1.85
N TYR A 211 7.38 -0.95 3.13
CA TYR A 211 7.08 -0.03 4.21
C TYR A 211 8.09 1.11 4.31
N GLN A 212 9.39 0.84 4.11
CA GLN A 212 10.40 1.91 4.02
C GLN A 212 10.16 2.81 2.81
N GLU A 213 9.93 2.20 1.64
CA GLU A 213 9.64 2.89 0.38
C GLU A 213 8.42 3.82 0.50
N LEU A 214 7.41 3.49 1.32
CA LEU A 214 6.25 4.36 1.55
C LEU A 214 6.65 5.75 2.08
N PHE A 215 7.73 5.85 2.84
CA PHE A 215 8.09 7.09 3.54
C PHE A 215 9.34 7.77 3.00
N GLU A 216 9.96 7.19 1.98
CA GLU A 216 11.03 7.82 1.21
C GLU A 216 10.59 9.15 0.61
N GLY A 217 11.41 10.18 0.82
CA GLY A 217 11.16 11.55 0.42
C GLY A 217 10.29 12.35 1.39
N TYR A 218 9.65 11.70 2.37
CA TYR A 218 8.83 12.37 3.39
C TYR A 218 9.50 12.36 4.77
N PHE A 219 9.79 11.18 5.33
CA PHE A 219 10.51 11.04 6.61
C PHE A 219 12.01 10.83 6.45
N TYR A 220 12.45 10.36 5.28
CA TYR A 220 13.86 10.16 4.96
C TYR A 220 14.22 10.86 3.65
N LYS A 221 15.50 11.20 3.50
CA LYS A 221 16.04 11.63 2.19
C LYS A 221 15.89 10.49 1.19
N MET A 222 15.56 10.81 -0.06
CA MET A 222 15.64 9.80 -1.14
C MET A 222 17.07 9.28 -1.19
N GLN A 223 17.26 7.96 -1.15
CA GLN A 223 18.55 7.39 -1.47
C GLN A 223 18.81 7.68 -2.95
N GLN A 224 19.82 8.48 -3.24
CA GLN A 224 20.34 8.58 -4.61
C GLN A 224 20.93 7.20 -4.91
N GLN A 225 20.31 6.47 -5.83
CA GLN A 225 20.95 5.30 -6.43
C GLN A 225 22.06 5.84 -7.34
N ASP A 226 23.30 5.81 -6.85
CA ASP A 226 24.51 5.96 -7.66
C ASP A 226 24.72 4.74 -8.57
#